data_AF-A0A918EFP4-F1
#
_entry.id   AF-A0A918EFP4-F1
#
_cell.length_a   1.000
_cell.length_b   1.000
_cell.length_c   1.000
_cell.angle_alpha   90.00
_cell.angle_beta   90.00
_cell.angle_gamma   90.00
#
_symmetry.space_group_name_H-M   'P 1'
#
loop_
_entity.id
_entity.type
_entity.pdbx_description
1 polymer ?
#
loop_
_entity_poly.entity_id
_entity_poly.type
_entity_poly.pdbx_seq_one_letter_code
_entity_poly.pdbx_strand_id
1 'polypeptide(L)'
;MQTACTAPTLEDMDEGGDTKPVHIREVPSKVVDILQKRADAQGMSLTGYLRQHLIEVASKPTMEEWIESATNRTWGVDRETIVRTIRELRDEVDSE
;
A
#
# COMPACT_ATOMS: atom_id res chain seq x y z
N MET A 1 33.21 7.50 6.82
CA MET A 1 32.08 8.10 7.56
C MET A 1 30.97 7.06 7.63
N GLN A 2 30.89 6.31 8.71
CA GLN A 2 29.80 5.38 9.00
C GLN A 2 28.93 6.05 10.06
N THR A 3 27.70 6.40 9.73
CA THR A 3 26.68 6.70 10.74
C THR A 3 25.96 5.40 11.02
N ALA A 4 26.15 4.89 12.24
CA ALA A 4 25.48 3.70 12.75
C ALA A 4 23.96 3.92 12.80
N CYS A 5 23.21 2.90 12.39
CA CYS A 5 21.81 2.73 12.79
C CYS A 5 21.74 2.68 14.32
N THR A 6 21.32 3.78 14.94
CA THR A 6 20.77 3.75 16.28
C THR A 6 19.38 3.10 16.19
N ALA A 7 19.23 1.95 16.84
CA ALA A 7 17.92 1.32 17.00
C ALA A 7 17.04 2.20 17.91
N PRO A 8 15.76 2.46 17.53
CA PRO A 8 14.85 3.22 18.38
C PRO A 8 14.64 2.49 19.71
N THR A 9 14.76 3.24 20.80
CA THR A 9 14.60 2.77 22.18
C THR A 9 13.14 2.41 22.48
N LEU A 10 12.96 1.55 23.48
CA LEU A 10 11.69 0.96 23.91
C LEU A 10 10.60 1.95 24.40
N GLU A 11 10.87 3.27 24.32
CA GLU A 11 9.94 4.34 24.72
C GLU A 11 8.98 4.76 23.57
N ASP A 12 9.24 4.34 22.33
CA ASP A 12 8.38 4.63 21.16
C ASP A 12 7.22 3.63 20.98
N MET A 13 6.98 2.74 21.96
CA MET A 13 5.93 1.71 21.87
C MET A 13 4.48 2.21 22.13
N ASP A 14 4.25 3.53 22.19
CA ASP A 14 2.92 4.15 22.29
C ASP A 14 2.52 4.97 21.04
N GLU A 15 3.02 4.63 19.85
CA GLU A 15 2.53 5.26 18.61
C GLU A 15 1.17 4.68 18.18
N GLY A 16 0.12 5.08 18.89
CA GLY A 16 -1.22 5.14 18.32
C GLY A 16 -1.18 6.09 17.12
N GLY A 17 -0.98 5.56 15.91
CA GLY A 17 -0.59 6.32 14.72
C GLY A 17 -1.28 7.68 14.55
N ASP A 18 -0.49 8.70 14.22
CA ASP A 18 -0.92 10.11 14.08
C ASP A 18 -2.22 10.26 13.27
N THR A 19 -3.35 10.45 13.96
CA THR A 19 -4.61 10.76 13.29
C THR A 19 -4.70 12.26 13.01
N LYS A 20 -4.76 12.65 11.73
CA LYS A 20 -4.94 14.05 11.31
C LYS A 20 -6.40 14.33 10.94
N PRO A 21 -7.04 15.39 11.46
CA PRO A 21 -8.41 15.73 11.09
C PRO A 21 -8.47 16.27 9.66
N VAL A 22 -9.37 15.70 8.85
CA VAL A 22 -9.60 16.11 7.46
C VAL A 22 -11.02 16.65 7.33
N HIS A 23 -11.16 17.85 6.76
CA HIS A 23 -12.45 18.49 6.51
C HIS A 23 -12.69 18.63 5.01
N ILE A 24 -13.75 17.98 4.50
CA ILE A 24 -14.14 18.05 3.10
C ILE A 24 -15.27 19.06 2.98
N ARG A 25 -15.07 20.10 2.17
CA ARG A 25 -16.05 21.18 1.93
C ARG A 25 -16.65 21.06 0.53
N GLU A 26 -17.82 21.68 0.36
CA GLU A 26 -18.49 21.81 -0.94
C GLU A 26 -18.86 20.49 -1.62
N VAL A 27 -19.23 19.47 -0.83
CA VAL A 27 -19.76 18.22 -1.39
C VAL A 27 -21.20 18.46 -1.87
N PRO A 28 -21.54 18.14 -3.13
CA PRO A 28 -22.90 18.26 -3.63
C PRO A 28 -23.87 17.43 -2.78
N SER A 29 -25.02 18.01 -2.39
CA SER A 29 -26.02 17.34 -1.54
C SER A 29 -26.45 15.98 -2.09
N LYS A 30 -26.69 15.89 -3.40
CA LYS A 30 -27.05 14.63 -4.08
C LYS A 30 -26.00 13.53 -3.88
N VAL A 31 -24.71 13.87 -3.81
CA VAL A 31 -23.63 12.90 -3.56
C VAL A 31 -23.68 12.45 -2.10
N VAL A 32 -23.87 13.38 -1.16
CA VAL A 32 -24.02 13.07 0.27
C VAL A 32 -25.19 12.11 0.49
N ASP A 33 -26.33 12.34 -0.15
CA ASP A 33 -27.52 11.47 -0.03
C ASP A 33 -27.25 10.03 -0.50
N ILE A 34 -26.48 9.87 -1.59
CA ILE A 34 -26.11 8.55 -2.10
C ILE A 34 -25.15 7.86 -1.13
N LEU A 35 -24.16 8.59 -0.61
CA LEU A 35 -23.20 8.05 0.36
C LEU A 35 -23.87 7.68 1.68
N GLN A 36 -24.82 8.49 2.16
CA GLN A 36 -25.62 8.20 3.34
C GLN A 36 -26.41 6.90 3.16
N LYS A 37 -27.12 6.74 2.03
CA LYS A 37 -27.84 5.48 1.73
C LYS A 37 -26.93 4.26 1.72
N ARG A 38 -25.71 4.39 1.21
CA ARG A 38 -24.72 3.30 1.20
C ARG A 38 -24.19 3.01 2.61
N ALA A 39 -23.95 4.04 3.41
CA ALA A 39 -23.54 3.91 4.80
C ALA A 39 -24.63 3.22 5.63
N ASP A 40 -25.89 3.63 5.45
CA ASP A 40 -27.06 3.03 6.12
C ASP A 40 -27.23 1.56 5.74
N ALA A 41 -27.03 1.22 4.46
CA ALA A 41 -27.06 -0.18 3.99
C ALA A 41 -25.98 -1.06 4.63
N GLN A 42 -24.89 -0.46 5.11
CA GLN A 42 -23.80 -1.14 5.82
C GLN A 42 -23.91 -1.00 7.36
N GLY A 43 -24.95 -0.33 7.86
CA GLY A 43 -25.13 -0.07 9.29
C GLY A 43 -24.07 0.86 9.89
N MET A 44 -23.44 1.70 9.05
CA MET A 44 -22.34 2.59 9.45
C MET A 44 -22.78 4.05 9.45
N SER A 45 -22.16 4.86 10.29
CA SER A 45 -22.29 6.33 10.18
C SER A 45 -21.60 6.82 8.90
N LEU A 46 -22.10 7.92 8.32
CA LEU A 46 -21.51 8.51 7.12
C LEU A 46 -20.01 8.81 7.28
N THR A 47 -19.62 9.37 8.42
CA THR A 47 -18.21 9.66 8.74
C THR A 47 -17.37 8.38 8.85
N GLY A 48 -17.92 7.31 9.43
CA GLY A 48 -17.26 6.01 9.50
C GLY A 48 -17.06 5.39 8.12
N TYR A 49 -18.12 5.44 7.29
CA TYR A 49 -18.10 4.96 5.91
C TYR A 49 -17.05 5.71 5.06
N LEU A 50 -17.01 7.05 5.17
CA LEU A 50 -16.01 7.86 4.49
C LEU A 50 -14.59 7.55 4.96
N ARG A 51 -14.36 7.37 6.27
CA ARG A 51 -13.04 7.00 6.80
C ARG A 51 -12.56 5.68 6.21
N GLN A 52 -13.41 4.64 6.24
CA GLN A 52 -13.05 3.34 5.69
C GLN A 52 -12.76 3.42 4.19
N HIS A 53 -13.57 4.19 3.45
CA HIS A 53 -13.35 4.38 2.02
C HIS A 53 -12.04 5.12 1.72
N LEU A 54 -11.68 6.14 2.52
CA LEU A 54 -10.39 6.84 2.39
C LEU A 54 -9.21 5.92 2.68
N ILE A 55 -9.33 5.04 3.69
CA ILE A 55 -8.31 4.02 3.98
C ILE A 55 -8.17 3.05 2.81
N GLU A 56 -9.29 2.63 2.22
CA GLU A 56 -9.27 1.72 1.06
C GLU A 56 -8.66 2.37 -0.19
N VAL A 57 -8.93 3.66 -0.40
CA VAL A 57 -8.30 4.41 -1.50
C VAL A 57 -6.80 4.56 -1.27
N ALA A 58 -6.38 4.85 -0.03
CA ALA A 58 -4.97 4.99 0.30
C ALA A 58 -4.20 3.65 0.35
N SER A 59 -4.89 2.52 0.58
CA SER A 59 -4.25 1.20 0.61
C SER A 59 -3.86 0.69 -0.77
N LYS A 60 -4.45 1.24 -1.83
CA LYS A 60 -4.13 0.90 -3.21
C LYS A 60 -3.16 1.94 -3.76
N PRO A 61 -1.88 1.61 -3.99
CA PRO A 61 -0.97 2.53 -4.66
C PRO A 61 -1.55 2.86 -6.03
N THR A 62 -1.41 4.11 -6.44
CA THR A 62 -1.77 4.51 -7.79
C THR A 62 -0.90 3.78 -8.81
N MET A 63 -1.35 3.65 -10.05
CA MET A 63 -0.58 2.98 -11.10
C MET A 63 0.79 3.63 -11.31
N GLU A 64 0.88 4.95 -11.15
CA GLU A 64 2.13 5.71 -11.26
C GLU A 64 3.11 5.36 -10.13
N GLU A 65 2.64 5.36 -8.87
CA GLU A 65 3.43 4.90 -7.72
C GLU A 65 3.81 3.42 -7.82
N TRP A 66 2.93 2.61 -8.42
CA TRP A 66 3.19 1.19 -8.64
C TRP A 66 4.28 0.97 -9.71
N ILE A 67 4.26 1.72 -10.81
CA ILE A 67 5.30 1.70 -11.84
C ILE A 67 6.63 2.20 -11.28
N GLU A 68 6.62 3.29 -10.52
CA GLU A 68 7.82 3.82 -9.87
C GLU A 68 8.40 2.79 -8.88
N SER A 69 7.56 2.19 -8.03
CA SER A 69 7.96 1.11 -7.12
C SER A 69 8.50 -0.11 -7.87
N ALA A 70 7.85 -0.54 -8.96
CA ALA A 70 8.29 -1.67 -9.77
C ALA A 70 9.63 -1.42 -10.47
N THR A 71 9.86 -0.18 -10.90
CA THR A 71 11.08 0.24 -11.62
C THR A 71 12.25 0.44 -10.66
N ASN A 72 12.00 0.99 -9.47
CA ASN A 72 13.03 1.29 -8.48
C ASN A 72 13.37 0.10 -7.56
N ARG A 73 12.70 -1.04 -7.73
CA ARG A 73 13.03 -2.28 -7.02
C ARG A 73 14.37 -2.82 -7.50
N THR A 74 15.35 -2.85 -6.60
CA THR A 74 16.49 -3.76 -6.75
C THR A 74 15.94 -5.16 -6.51
N TRP A 75 15.76 -5.95 -7.57
CA TRP A 75 15.14 -7.27 -7.49
C TRP A 75 15.97 -8.30 -6.70
N GLY A 76 17.08 -7.89 -6.08
CA GLY A 76 17.96 -8.75 -5.27
C GLY A 76 18.64 -9.87 -6.06
N VAL A 77 18.31 -10.01 -7.34
CA VAL A 77 18.79 -11.05 -8.23
C VAL A 77 19.33 -10.37 -9.48
N ASP A 78 20.58 -10.68 -9.79
CA ASP A 78 21.21 -10.20 -11.01
C ASP A 78 20.73 -11.01 -12.23
N ARG A 79 20.82 -10.41 -13.41
CA ARG A 79 20.37 -11.02 -14.67
C ARG A 79 21.10 -12.33 -14.98
N GLU A 80 22.36 -12.45 -14.59
CA GLU A 80 23.18 -13.64 -14.86
C GLU A 80 22.71 -14.83 -14.03
N THR A 81 22.35 -14.61 -12.77
CA THR A 81 21.71 -15.61 -11.90
C THR A 81 20.39 -16.10 -12.49
N ILE A 82 19.55 -15.20 -13.03
CA ILE A 82 18.30 -15.60 -13.70
C ILE A 82 18.58 -16.50 -14.91
N VAL A 83 19.51 -16.09 -15.77
CA VAL A 83 19.86 -16.86 -16.98
C VAL A 83 20.48 -18.21 -16.62
N ARG A 84 21.33 -18.26 -15.60
CA ARG A 84 21.93 -19.51 -15.12
C ARG A 84 20.86 -20.48 -14.65
N THR A 85 19.94 -20.05 -13.78
CA THR A 85 18.87 -20.91 -13.26
C THR A 85 17.93 -21.41 -14.37
N ILE A 86 17.61 -20.58 -15.36
CA ILE A 86 16.80 -21.02 -16.51
C ILE A 86 17.52 -22.09 -17.35
N ARG A 87 18.85 -21.99 -17.49
CA ARG A 87 19.64 -22.99 -18.21
C ARG A 87 19.73 -24.29 -17.44
N GLU A 88 20.03 -24.23 -16.14
CA GLU A 88 20.08 -25.40 -15.26
C GLU A 88 18.76 -26.19 -15.30
N LEU A 89 17.62 -25.50 -15.17
CA LEU A 89 16.29 -26.14 -15.26
C LEU A 89 16.00 -26.74 -16.64
N ARG A 90 16.50 -26.14 -17.72
CA ARG A 90 16.32 -26.67 -19.07
C ARG A 90 17.14 -27.93 -19.28
N ASP A 91 18.39 -27.90 -18.84
CA ASP A 91 19.32 -29.02 -19.00
C ASP A 91 18.85 -30.24 -18.17
N GLU A 92 18.19 -30.01 -17.03
CA GLU A 92 17.54 -31.04 -16.22
C GLU A 92 16.36 -31.71 -16.95
N VAL A 93 15.53 -30.92 -17.64
CA VAL A 93 14.39 -31.40 -18.43
C VAL A 93 14.83 -32.12 -19.72
N ASP A 94 15.89 -31.65 -20.38
CA ASP A 94 16.40 -32.27 -21.61
C ASP A 94 17.20 -33.57 -21.34
N SER A 95 17.52 -33.86 -20.08
CA SER A 95 18.26 -35.05 -19.65
C SER A 95 17.37 -36.21 -19.16
N GLU A 96 16.04 -36.03 -19.11
CA GLU A 96 15.01 -37.07 -18.88
C GLU A 96 14.37 -37.55 -20.20
#